data_AF-A0A1B9SBG4-F1
#
_entry.id   AF-A0A1B9SBG4-F1
#
_cell.length_a   1.000
_cell.length_b   1.000
_cell.length_c   1.000
_cell.angle_alpha   90.00
_cell.angle_beta   90.00
_cell.angle_gamma   90.00
#
_symmetry.space_group_name_H-M   'P 1'
#
loop_
_entity.id
_entity.type
_entity.pdbx_description
1 polymer ?
#
loop_
_entity_poly.entity_id
_entity_poly.type
_entity_poly.pdbx_seq_one_letter_code
_entity_poly.pdbx_strand_id
1 'polypeptide(L)'
;MAASSQSVTTGRGKRLWIVVLGLLIVLAALYTGGWYYATGFVRANVLKALGQQNSAGIAGKCENMAFSGFPFSIGLTCDTVTVDNQTRGVSANFDTLSASAPVFQPNHVSWNLKSPAELRTTEGLTISAEWTDLQSNLVAHGRGVAQSQTVIDGLKAGIVSSLTGQSANVTAAHTEMHANQNGSDLDFAIGIENANAVIKDFPQTLPTASTSASVTLTGKAGLLDGSDREGLRGAAGVLHQAVIDIGDGRVMTLSGPFNFDSDGFLSGQFKLEINQIGPWGDSLTETLPAAKSIIKTATKMLKALASGADKVSVDLTADRGRLSLSGFIPLGKIPPI
;
A
#
# COMPACT_ATOMS: atom_id res chain seq x y z
N MET A 1 32.34 -52.32 65.02
CA MET A 1 31.20 -52.74 64.18
C MET A 1 30.30 -51.53 63.98
N ALA A 2 29.95 -51.24 62.73
CA ALA A 2 29.31 -50.00 62.29
C ALA A 2 27.77 -50.10 62.31
N ALA A 3 27.12 -48.99 62.69
CA ALA A 3 25.73 -48.61 62.41
C ALA A 3 25.61 -47.15 62.89
N SER A 4 24.88 -46.21 62.30
CA SER A 4 23.94 -46.19 61.18
C SER A 4 23.67 -44.71 60.89
N SER A 5 23.47 -44.33 59.65
CA SER A 5 22.65 -43.15 59.34
C SER A 5 21.93 -43.37 58.01
N GLN A 6 20.65 -43.71 58.09
CA GLN A 6 19.75 -43.64 56.93
C GLN A 6 19.05 -42.29 56.94
N SER A 7 19.21 -41.57 55.83
CA SER A 7 18.46 -40.38 55.48
C SER A 7 17.06 -40.76 55.00
N VAL A 8 16.03 -40.15 55.60
CA VAL A 8 14.65 -40.26 55.14
C VAL A 8 14.16 -38.88 54.75
N THR A 9 13.87 -38.67 53.46
CA THR A 9 12.95 -37.62 52.97
C THR A 9 12.62 -37.86 51.48
N THR A 10 11.79 -38.87 51.17
CA THR A 10 11.45 -39.25 49.77
C THR A 10 9.97 -39.61 49.57
N GLY A 11 9.04 -38.88 50.20
CA GLY A 11 7.58 -39.13 50.04
C GLY A 11 6.76 -37.95 49.51
N ARG A 12 7.11 -36.72 49.88
CA ARG A 12 6.29 -35.52 49.60
C ARG A 12 6.52 -34.93 48.20
N GLY A 13 7.72 -35.09 47.64
CA GLY A 13 8.09 -34.58 46.31
C GLY A 13 7.40 -35.32 45.15
N LYS A 14 7.23 -36.64 45.24
CA LYS A 14 6.62 -37.45 44.16
C LYS A 14 5.12 -37.19 43.99
N ARG A 15 4.39 -36.99 45.10
CA ARG A 15 2.95 -36.67 45.08
C ARG A 15 2.68 -35.24 44.59
N LEU A 16 3.53 -34.28 45.00
CA LEU A 16 3.50 -32.92 44.47
C LEU A 16 3.79 -32.89 42.96
N TRP A 17 4.77 -33.68 42.50
CA TRP A 17 5.13 -33.77 41.08
C TRP A 17 4.00 -34.34 40.21
N ILE A 18 3.25 -35.35 40.69
CA ILE A 18 2.07 -35.88 39.98
C ILE A 18 0.95 -34.84 39.89
N VAL A 19 0.70 -34.07 40.96
CA VAL A 19 -0.31 -33.00 40.95
C VAL A 19 0.09 -31.89 39.98
N VAL A 20 1.36 -31.48 39.98
CA VAL A 20 1.89 -30.48 39.04
C VAL A 20 1.78 -30.99 37.60
N LEU A 21 2.15 -32.25 37.35
CA LEU A 21 2.03 -32.85 36.02
C LEU A 21 0.57 -32.93 35.55
N GLY A 22 -0.35 -33.34 36.43
CA GLY A 22 -1.78 -33.38 36.13
C GLY A 22 -2.34 -31.98 35.81
N LEU A 23 -1.95 -30.96 36.59
CA LEU A 23 -2.32 -29.57 36.34
C LEU A 23 -1.76 -29.08 34.99
N LEU A 24 -0.51 -29.39 34.68
CA LEU A 24 0.10 -29.03 33.39
C LEU A 24 -0.63 -29.68 32.21
N ILE A 25 -1.05 -30.95 32.33
CA ILE A 25 -1.83 -31.63 31.30
C ILE A 25 -3.20 -30.95 31.13
N VAL A 26 -3.88 -30.60 32.22
CA VAL A 26 -5.18 -29.90 32.15
C VAL A 26 -5.02 -28.52 31.51
N LEU A 27 -3.99 -27.75 31.88
CA LEU A 27 -3.71 -26.45 31.29
C LEU A 27 -3.38 -26.58 29.79
N ALA A 28 -2.58 -27.57 29.41
CA ALA A 28 -2.28 -27.85 28.01
C ALA A 28 -3.56 -28.21 27.23
N ALA A 29 -4.43 -29.07 27.77
CA ALA A 29 -5.68 -29.45 27.14
C ALA A 29 -6.65 -28.26 26.98
N LEU A 30 -6.77 -27.42 28.02
CA LEU A 30 -7.59 -26.19 27.96
C LEU A 30 -7.03 -25.21 26.93
N TYR A 31 -5.72 -25.04 26.87
CA TYR A 31 -5.06 -24.16 25.91
C TYR A 31 -5.27 -24.65 24.48
N THR A 32 -5.05 -25.95 24.23
CA THR A 32 -5.32 -26.57 22.93
C THR A 32 -6.79 -26.38 22.53
N GLY A 33 -7.74 -26.65 23.43
CA GLY A 33 -9.16 -26.42 23.18
C GLY A 33 -9.48 -24.96 22.84
N GLY A 34 -8.90 -24.01 23.59
CA GLY A 34 -9.05 -22.58 23.34
C GLY A 34 -8.49 -22.13 21.99
N TRP A 35 -7.34 -22.67 21.59
CA TRP A 35 -6.72 -22.36 20.30
C TRP A 35 -7.58 -22.84 19.13
N TYR A 36 -8.10 -24.07 19.17
CA TYR A 36 -9.01 -24.59 18.14
C TYR A 36 -10.36 -23.86 18.11
N TYR A 37 -10.86 -23.40 19.26
CA TYR A 37 -12.05 -22.54 19.29
C TYR A 37 -11.79 -21.19 18.61
N ALA A 38 -10.63 -20.58 18.88
CA ALA A 38 -10.24 -19.30 18.28
C ALA A 38 -10.11 -19.40 16.74
N THR A 39 -9.49 -20.46 16.20
CA THR A 39 -9.42 -20.66 14.74
C THR A 39 -10.80 -20.82 14.12
N GLY A 40 -11.71 -21.55 14.77
CA GLY A 40 -13.10 -21.67 14.35
C GLY A 40 -13.84 -20.32 14.31
N PHE A 41 -13.63 -19.47 15.32
CA PHE A 41 -14.17 -18.12 15.35
C PHE A 41 -13.62 -17.24 14.21
N VAL A 42 -12.30 -17.27 13.97
CA VAL A 42 -11.68 -16.54 12.85
C VAL A 42 -12.24 -17.01 11.52
N ARG A 43 -12.35 -18.33 11.29
CA ARG A 43 -12.95 -18.90 10.08
C ARG A 43 -14.33 -18.32 9.81
N ALA A 44 -15.22 -18.33 10.81
CA ALA A 44 -16.58 -17.83 10.66
C ALA A 44 -16.62 -16.34 10.29
N ASN A 45 -15.77 -15.51 10.92
CA ASN A 45 -15.72 -14.08 10.65
C ASN A 45 -15.12 -13.76 9.28
N VAL A 46 -14.07 -14.46 8.85
CA VAL A 46 -13.46 -14.29 7.52
C VAL A 46 -14.45 -14.67 6.43
N LEU A 47 -15.12 -15.82 6.55
CA LEU A 47 -16.13 -16.25 5.57
C LEU A 47 -17.30 -15.27 5.49
N LYS A 48 -17.71 -14.70 6.63
CA LYS A 48 -18.72 -13.64 6.68
C LYS A 48 -18.24 -12.36 5.99
N ALA A 49 -16.99 -11.95 6.22
CA ALA A 49 -16.39 -10.76 5.62
C ALA A 49 -16.22 -10.89 4.11
N LEU A 50 -15.86 -12.08 3.61
CA LEU A 50 -15.78 -12.42 2.18
C LEU A 50 -17.15 -12.47 1.49
N GLY A 51 -18.23 -12.08 2.16
CA GLY A 51 -19.52 -11.89 1.51
C GLY A 51 -20.27 -13.17 1.19
N GLN A 52 -19.90 -14.32 1.77
CA GLN A 52 -20.74 -15.54 1.73
C GLN A 52 -22.12 -15.32 2.38
N GLN A 53 -22.35 -14.16 3.03
CA GLN A 53 -23.61 -13.76 3.64
C GLN A 53 -24.04 -12.30 3.36
N ASN A 54 -23.39 -11.56 2.43
CA ASN A 54 -23.69 -10.12 2.25
C ASN A 54 -24.45 -9.79 0.96
N SER A 55 -25.47 -8.93 1.09
CA SER A 55 -26.28 -8.33 0.01
C SER A 55 -25.54 -7.25 -0.81
N ALA A 56 -24.25 -7.02 -0.53
CA ALA A 56 -23.45 -5.95 -1.15
C ALA A 56 -22.91 -6.30 -2.54
N GLY A 57 -23.18 -7.52 -3.05
CA GLY A 57 -22.79 -7.96 -4.39
C GLY A 57 -21.29 -8.20 -4.59
N ILE A 58 -20.53 -8.31 -3.50
CA ILE A 58 -19.12 -8.71 -3.48
C ILE A 58 -19.07 -10.14 -2.93
N ALA A 59 -18.65 -11.08 -3.77
CA ALA A 59 -18.45 -12.49 -3.43
C ALA A 59 -16.96 -12.82 -3.45
N GLY A 60 -16.38 -13.01 -2.28
CA GLY A 60 -15.04 -13.52 -2.08
C GLY A 60 -15.04 -15.03 -1.84
N LYS A 61 -14.11 -15.77 -2.43
CA LYS A 61 -13.85 -17.17 -2.08
C LYS A 61 -12.38 -17.36 -1.74
N CYS A 62 -12.15 -18.07 -0.65
CA CYS A 62 -10.85 -18.58 -0.23
C CYS A 62 -10.90 -20.10 -0.37
N GLU A 63 -10.22 -20.64 -1.37
CA GLU A 63 -10.18 -22.08 -1.62
C GLU A 63 -9.21 -22.76 -0.65
N ASN A 64 -9.58 -23.97 -0.21
CA ASN A 64 -8.80 -24.81 0.70
C ASN A 64 -8.31 -24.11 1.98
N MET A 65 -9.18 -23.30 2.59
CA MET A 65 -8.87 -22.56 3.81
C MET A 65 -8.31 -23.45 4.94
N ALA A 66 -7.02 -23.29 5.23
CA ALA A 66 -6.30 -24.03 6.27
C ALA A 66 -5.86 -23.10 7.40
N PHE A 67 -5.81 -23.65 8.63
CA PHE A 67 -5.31 -22.94 9.80
C PHE A 67 -4.00 -23.56 10.30
N SER A 68 -3.06 -22.73 10.71
CA SER A 68 -1.73 -23.13 11.16
C SER A 68 -1.25 -22.25 12.32
N GLY A 69 -0.05 -22.49 12.85
CA GLY A 69 0.57 -21.62 13.86
C GLY A 69 0.48 -22.07 15.32
N PHE A 70 -0.17 -23.20 15.62
CA PHE A 70 -0.20 -23.73 16.99
C PHE A 70 1.22 -23.97 17.53
N PRO A 71 1.52 -23.57 18.79
CA PRO A 71 0.65 -22.84 19.73
C PRO A 71 0.77 -21.31 19.64
N PHE A 72 1.78 -20.76 18.98
CA PHE A 72 2.19 -19.36 19.20
C PHE A 72 1.49 -18.33 18.31
N SER A 73 0.83 -18.75 17.23
CA SER A 73 0.09 -17.87 16.32
C SER A 73 -1.20 -18.50 15.82
N ILE A 74 -2.05 -17.66 15.23
CA ILE A 74 -3.21 -18.05 14.44
C ILE A 74 -2.91 -17.68 12.99
N GLY A 75 -2.48 -18.67 12.22
CA GLY A 75 -2.23 -18.59 10.79
C GLY A 75 -3.44 -19.03 9.97
N LEU A 76 -3.63 -18.41 8.81
CA LEU A 76 -4.66 -18.68 7.82
C LEU A 76 -3.98 -18.76 6.45
N THR A 77 -4.21 -19.82 5.71
CA THR A 77 -3.76 -19.95 4.31
C THR A 77 -4.94 -20.28 3.41
N CYS A 78 -4.99 -19.61 2.24
CA CYS A 78 -5.88 -19.90 1.13
C CYS A 78 -5.01 -20.24 -0.07
N ASP A 79 -5.31 -21.32 -0.79
CA ASP A 79 -4.55 -21.68 -2.00
C ASP A 79 -4.86 -20.71 -3.16
N THR A 80 -6.09 -20.22 -3.21
CA THR A 80 -6.54 -19.25 -4.22
C THR A 80 -7.57 -18.33 -3.60
N VAL A 81 -7.46 -17.05 -3.92
CA VAL A 81 -8.41 -16.02 -3.49
C VAL A 81 -9.06 -15.41 -4.72
N THR A 82 -10.38 -15.56 -4.83
CA THR A 82 -11.17 -14.90 -5.86
C THR A 82 -12.06 -13.85 -5.23
N VAL A 83 -12.15 -12.70 -5.87
CA VAL A 83 -13.06 -11.62 -5.50
C VAL A 83 -13.85 -11.26 -6.75
N ASP A 84 -15.16 -11.43 -6.68
CA ASP A 84 -16.09 -11.03 -7.73
C ASP A 84 -17.03 -9.96 -7.18
N ASN A 85 -16.91 -8.74 -7.70
CA ASN A 85 -17.83 -7.65 -7.44
C ASN A 85 -18.76 -7.49 -8.64
N GLN A 86 -19.92 -8.14 -8.56
CA GLN A 86 -20.93 -8.13 -9.63
C GLN A 86 -21.54 -6.74 -9.83
N THR A 87 -21.60 -5.92 -8.78
CA THR A 87 -22.19 -4.57 -8.86
C THR A 87 -21.30 -3.58 -9.59
N ARG A 88 -19.98 -3.73 -9.48
CA ARG A 88 -18.99 -2.90 -10.17
C ARG A 88 -18.38 -3.59 -11.40
N GLY A 89 -18.78 -4.83 -11.67
CA GLY A 89 -18.26 -5.65 -12.74
C GLY A 89 -16.74 -5.81 -12.67
N VAL A 90 -16.18 -6.03 -11.47
CA VAL A 90 -14.74 -6.22 -11.25
C VAL A 90 -14.53 -7.62 -10.71
N SER A 91 -13.72 -8.42 -11.40
CA SER A 91 -13.26 -9.73 -10.92
C SER A 91 -11.75 -9.70 -10.71
N ALA A 92 -11.28 -10.18 -9.57
CA ALA A 92 -9.87 -10.34 -9.27
C ALA A 92 -9.58 -11.78 -8.83
N ASN A 93 -8.51 -12.36 -9.36
CA ASN A 93 -7.98 -13.65 -8.93
C ASN A 93 -6.56 -13.48 -8.42
N PHE A 94 -6.26 -14.13 -7.30
CA PHE A 94 -4.95 -14.16 -6.68
C PHE A 94 -4.61 -15.60 -6.32
N ASP A 95 -3.32 -15.93 -6.36
CA ASP A 95 -2.81 -17.21 -5.89
C ASP A 95 -2.83 -17.26 -4.34
N THR A 96 -1.86 -17.94 -3.75
CA THR A 96 -1.84 -18.28 -2.35
C THR A 96 -1.75 -17.03 -1.47
N LEU A 97 -2.71 -16.88 -0.57
CA LEU A 97 -2.72 -15.88 0.51
C LEU A 97 -2.36 -16.58 1.81
N SER A 98 -1.35 -16.10 2.54
CA SER A 98 -1.15 -16.51 3.93
C SER A 98 -1.18 -15.29 4.85
N ALA A 99 -1.94 -15.38 5.94
CA ALA A 99 -2.01 -14.38 6.98
C ALA A 99 -1.70 -15.03 8.34
N SER A 100 -1.13 -14.27 9.27
CA SER A 100 -0.78 -14.76 10.60
C SER A 100 -0.81 -13.64 11.63
N ALA A 101 -1.38 -13.94 12.79
CA ALA A 101 -1.39 -13.08 13.96
C ALA A 101 -0.82 -13.83 15.18
N PRO A 102 0.19 -13.29 15.89
CA PRO A 102 0.69 -13.90 17.11
C PRO A 102 -0.36 -13.91 18.23
N VAL A 103 -0.43 -14.98 19.01
CA VAL A 103 -1.43 -15.11 20.11
C VAL A 103 -1.21 -14.05 21.20
N PHE A 104 0.04 -13.61 21.40
CA PHE A 104 0.41 -12.59 22.39
C PHE A 104 0.22 -11.14 21.87
N GLN A 105 -0.02 -10.97 20.56
CA GLN A 105 -0.22 -9.68 19.88
C GLN A 105 -1.27 -9.83 18.76
N PRO A 106 -2.53 -10.18 19.09
CA PRO A 106 -3.55 -10.53 18.10
C PRO A 106 -3.97 -9.38 17.20
N ASN A 107 -3.63 -8.14 17.57
CA ASN A 107 -3.85 -6.94 16.77
C ASN A 107 -2.78 -6.74 15.70
N HIS A 108 -1.67 -7.47 15.72
CA HIS A 108 -0.64 -7.44 14.67
C HIS A 108 -0.90 -8.58 13.68
N VAL A 109 -1.24 -8.22 12.45
CA VAL A 109 -1.53 -9.18 11.39
C VAL A 109 -0.52 -8.99 10.28
N SER A 110 0.30 -10.02 10.06
CA SER A 110 1.18 -10.11 8.88
C SER A 110 0.49 -10.94 7.81
N TRP A 111 0.59 -10.55 6.54
CA TRP A 111 0.10 -11.35 5.43
C TRP A 111 1.02 -11.24 4.22
N ASN A 112 1.03 -12.30 3.42
CA ASN A 112 1.72 -12.40 2.16
C ASN A 112 0.75 -12.87 1.07
N LEU A 113 1.03 -12.47 -0.17
CA LEU A 113 0.24 -12.87 -1.32
C LEU A 113 1.16 -13.29 -2.44
N LYS A 114 0.91 -14.46 -3.02
CA LYS A 114 1.67 -14.93 -4.18
C LYS A 114 1.07 -14.43 -5.48
N SER A 115 1.96 -14.16 -6.43
CA SER A 115 1.64 -13.88 -7.82
C SER A 115 1.32 -15.19 -8.56
N PRO A 116 0.60 -15.14 -9.70
CA PRO A 116 0.09 -13.95 -10.39
C PRO A 116 -1.22 -13.42 -9.80
N ALA A 117 -1.54 -12.18 -10.15
CA ALA A 117 -2.85 -11.60 -9.96
C ALA A 117 -3.43 -11.10 -11.28
N GLU A 118 -4.72 -11.31 -11.48
CA GLU A 118 -5.42 -10.80 -12.64
C GLU A 118 -6.69 -10.09 -12.20
N LEU A 119 -6.84 -8.83 -12.63
CA LEU A 119 -8.02 -8.01 -12.44
C LEU A 119 -8.63 -7.72 -13.80
N ARG A 120 -9.94 -7.93 -13.91
CA ARG A 120 -10.73 -7.62 -15.11
C ARG A 120 -11.92 -6.76 -14.73
N THR A 121 -12.21 -5.75 -15.54
CA THR A 121 -13.42 -4.95 -15.43
C THR A 121 -14.33 -5.18 -16.62
N THR A 122 -15.64 -5.05 -16.39
CA THR A 122 -16.66 -5.10 -17.46
C THR A 122 -16.52 -3.94 -18.45
N GLU A 123 -15.90 -2.84 -18.02
CA GLU A 123 -15.52 -1.71 -18.87
C GLU A 123 -14.32 -2.02 -19.78
N GLY A 124 -13.85 -3.27 -19.81
CA GLY A 124 -12.86 -3.75 -20.76
C GLY A 124 -11.41 -3.46 -20.37
N LEU A 125 -11.14 -3.12 -19.10
CA LEU A 125 -9.80 -2.99 -18.54
C LEU A 125 -9.35 -4.33 -17.96
N THR A 126 -8.19 -4.81 -18.39
CA THR A 126 -7.52 -5.99 -17.82
C THR A 126 -6.15 -5.57 -17.28
N ILE A 127 -5.87 -5.95 -16.03
CA ILE A 127 -4.59 -5.75 -15.38
C ILE A 127 -4.07 -7.12 -14.95
N SER A 128 -2.94 -7.55 -15.51
CA SER A 128 -2.22 -8.75 -15.09
C SER A 128 -0.95 -8.33 -14.34
N ALA A 129 -0.75 -8.78 -13.12
CA ALA A 129 0.39 -8.41 -12.30
C ALA A 129 1.13 -9.64 -11.77
N GLU A 130 2.45 -9.55 -11.75
CA GLU A 130 3.38 -10.51 -11.18
C GLU A 130 4.35 -9.78 -10.25
N TRP A 131 4.78 -10.45 -9.19
CA TRP A 131 5.78 -9.94 -8.24
C TRP A 131 6.55 -11.12 -7.66
N THR A 132 7.76 -10.85 -7.17
CA THR A 132 8.61 -11.86 -6.52
C THR A 132 8.12 -12.12 -5.10
N ASP A 133 7.84 -11.04 -4.37
CA ASP A 133 7.36 -11.11 -3.00
C ASP A 133 6.42 -9.93 -2.73
N LEU A 134 5.37 -10.19 -1.97
CA LEU A 134 4.44 -9.19 -1.47
C LEU A 134 4.12 -9.54 -0.04
N GLN A 135 4.48 -8.62 0.86
CA GLN A 135 4.23 -8.74 2.28
C GLN A 135 3.57 -7.48 2.80
N SER A 136 2.72 -7.62 3.79
CA SER A 136 2.14 -6.49 4.49
C SER A 136 1.87 -6.81 5.94
N ASN A 137 2.11 -5.80 6.78
CA ASN A 137 1.89 -5.84 8.21
C ASN A 137 0.83 -4.80 8.57
N LEU A 138 -0.16 -5.21 9.34
CA LEU A 138 -1.27 -4.39 9.78
C LEU A 138 -1.30 -4.37 11.31
N VAL A 139 -1.59 -3.21 11.88
CA VAL A 139 -1.92 -3.08 13.29
C VAL A 139 -3.37 -2.65 13.41
N ALA A 140 -4.20 -3.52 13.97
CA ALA A 140 -5.60 -3.24 14.23
C ALA A 140 -5.77 -2.39 15.49
N HIS A 141 -6.71 -1.45 15.45
CA HIS A 141 -7.18 -0.70 16.61
C HIS A 141 -8.70 -0.63 16.60
N GLY A 142 -9.33 -1.04 17.71
CA GLY A 142 -10.79 -1.11 17.80
C GLY A 142 -11.40 -2.04 16.74
N ARG A 143 -12.05 -1.47 15.73
CA ARG A 143 -12.75 -2.19 14.66
C ARG A 143 -12.10 -2.11 13.27
N GLY A 144 -10.96 -1.41 13.13
CA GLY A 144 -10.28 -1.31 11.84
C GLY A 144 -8.76 -1.24 11.98
N VAL A 145 -8.12 -0.68 10.96
CA VAL A 145 -6.66 -0.63 10.83
C VAL A 145 -6.14 0.74 11.26
N ALA A 146 -5.20 0.75 12.20
CA ALA A 146 -4.50 1.96 12.61
C ALA A 146 -3.18 2.14 11.88
N GLN A 147 -2.50 1.05 11.51
CA GLN A 147 -1.23 1.08 10.80
C GLN A 147 -1.20 0.02 9.72
N SER A 148 -0.62 0.35 8.57
CA SER A 148 -0.36 -0.56 7.47
C SER A 148 1.02 -0.28 6.91
N GLN A 149 1.82 -1.34 6.74
CA GLN A 149 3.04 -1.32 5.96
C GLN A 149 2.91 -2.40 4.89
N THR A 150 3.29 -2.09 3.65
CA THR A 150 3.25 -3.03 2.54
C THR A 150 4.51 -2.88 1.72
N VAL A 151 5.12 -4.01 1.38
CA VAL A 151 6.32 -4.10 0.55
C VAL A 151 6.02 -5.03 -0.63
N ILE A 152 6.41 -4.62 -1.83
CA ILE A 152 6.27 -5.38 -3.08
C ILE A 152 7.61 -5.36 -3.80
N ASP A 153 8.19 -6.53 -4.04
CA ASP A 153 9.46 -6.71 -4.73
C ASP A 153 9.29 -7.26 -6.15
N GLY A 154 9.95 -6.62 -7.11
CA GLY A 154 10.01 -7.06 -8.51
C GLY A 154 8.65 -7.06 -9.21
N LEU A 155 7.84 -6.02 -8.98
CA LEU A 155 6.53 -5.87 -9.61
C LEU A 155 6.65 -5.74 -11.13
N LYS A 156 5.81 -6.48 -11.85
CA LYS A 156 5.58 -6.38 -13.29
C LYS A 156 4.07 -6.38 -13.52
N ALA A 157 3.55 -5.37 -14.20
CA ALA A 157 2.13 -5.25 -14.48
C ALA A 157 1.90 -4.95 -15.96
N GLY A 158 1.01 -5.70 -16.59
CA GLY A 158 0.47 -5.43 -17.92
C GLY A 158 -0.95 -4.89 -17.79
N ILE A 159 -1.21 -3.74 -18.40
CA ILE A 159 -2.49 -3.06 -18.40
C ILE A 159 -2.98 -3.00 -19.84
N VAL A 160 -4.20 -3.48 -20.10
CA VAL A 160 -4.78 -3.53 -21.44
C VAL A 160 -6.21 -2.98 -21.37
N SER A 161 -6.52 -2.00 -22.22
CA SER A 161 -7.88 -1.55 -22.48
C SER A 161 -8.36 -2.14 -23.80
N SER A 162 -9.36 -3.01 -23.74
CA SER A 162 -10.02 -3.57 -24.93
C SER A 162 -10.87 -2.53 -25.68
N LEU A 163 -11.32 -1.46 -25.01
CA LEU A 163 -12.09 -0.38 -25.64
C LEU A 163 -11.24 0.47 -26.57
N THR A 164 -10.03 0.82 -26.15
CA THR A 164 -9.13 1.69 -26.94
C THR A 164 -8.04 0.91 -27.68
N GLY A 165 -7.85 -0.37 -27.35
CA GLY A 165 -6.72 -1.16 -27.82
C GLY A 165 -5.36 -0.71 -27.26
N GLN A 166 -5.37 0.21 -26.29
CA GLN A 166 -4.19 0.73 -25.62
C GLN A 166 -3.68 -0.30 -24.62
N SER A 167 -2.36 -0.45 -24.56
CA SER A 167 -1.71 -1.21 -23.50
C SER A 167 -0.53 -0.45 -22.91
N ALA A 168 -0.19 -0.80 -21.68
CA ALA A 168 0.99 -0.34 -20.99
C ALA A 168 1.57 -1.47 -20.15
N ASN A 169 2.89 -1.65 -20.19
CA ASN A 169 3.61 -2.51 -19.26
C ASN A 169 4.38 -1.64 -18.28
N VAL A 170 4.27 -1.93 -17.00
CA VAL A 170 4.95 -1.22 -15.92
C VAL A 170 5.78 -2.22 -15.14
N THR A 171 6.99 -1.83 -14.75
CA THR A 171 7.81 -2.59 -13.80
C THR A 171 8.29 -1.68 -12.68
N ALA A 172 8.51 -2.25 -11.49
CA ALA A 172 9.17 -1.58 -10.38
C ALA A 172 10.04 -2.59 -9.64
N ALA A 173 11.25 -2.19 -9.25
CA ALA A 173 12.16 -3.09 -8.55
C ALA A 173 11.72 -3.30 -7.09
N HIS A 174 11.31 -2.22 -6.44
CA HIS A 174 10.86 -2.22 -5.05
C HIS A 174 9.74 -1.19 -4.89
N THR A 175 8.72 -1.52 -4.12
CA THR A 175 7.65 -0.60 -3.74
C THR A 175 7.35 -0.77 -2.27
N GLU A 176 7.35 0.34 -1.53
CA GLU A 176 7.02 0.36 -0.13
C GLU A 176 5.92 1.39 0.14
N MET A 177 4.95 1.03 0.96
CA MET A 177 3.83 1.87 1.36
C MET A 177 3.66 1.82 2.88
N HIS A 178 3.43 2.98 3.47
CA HIS A 178 3.17 3.14 4.90
C HIS A 178 1.91 3.99 5.07
N ALA A 179 1.00 3.55 5.93
CA ALA A 179 -0.17 4.31 6.34
C ALA A 179 -0.29 4.23 7.86
N ASN A 180 -0.51 5.36 8.52
CA ASN A 180 -0.64 5.45 9.96
C ASN A 180 -1.70 6.47 10.37
N GLN A 181 -2.60 6.08 11.27
CA GLN A 181 -3.47 7.02 11.96
C GLN A 181 -2.66 7.82 12.97
N ASN A 182 -2.77 9.15 12.92
CA ASN A 182 -2.14 10.07 13.84
C ASN A 182 -3.21 10.95 14.47
N GLY A 183 -3.80 10.46 15.56
CA GLY A 183 -5.02 11.05 16.11
C GLY A 183 -6.17 10.95 15.12
N SER A 184 -6.72 12.10 14.69
CA SER A 184 -7.77 12.16 13.66
C SER A 184 -7.23 12.15 12.22
N ASP A 185 -5.93 12.27 12.05
CA ASP A 185 -5.31 12.48 10.75
C ASP A 185 -4.76 11.17 10.18
N LEU A 186 -4.57 11.13 8.86
CA LEU A 186 -3.94 10.01 8.17
C LEU A 186 -2.60 10.45 7.60
N ASP A 187 -1.53 9.81 8.06
CA ASP A 187 -0.21 9.90 7.45
C ASP A 187 -0.05 8.76 6.44
N PHE A 188 0.32 9.09 5.21
CA PHE A 188 0.58 8.12 4.15
C PHE A 188 1.90 8.42 3.46
N ALA A 189 2.71 7.40 3.21
CA ALA A 189 3.93 7.49 2.43
C ALA A 189 4.04 6.32 1.45
N ILE A 190 4.58 6.59 0.27
CA ILE A 190 4.86 5.60 -0.77
C ILE A 190 6.24 5.87 -1.38
N GLY A 191 6.99 4.82 -1.64
CA GLY A 191 8.26 4.83 -2.38
C GLY A 191 8.24 3.75 -3.45
N ILE A 192 8.75 4.07 -4.63
CA ILE A 192 8.84 3.16 -5.78
C ILE A 192 10.24 3.33 -6.37
N GLU A 193 11.01 2.25 -6.44
CA GLU A 193 12.36 2.27 -6.98
C GLU A 193 12.42 1.66 -8.37
N ASN A 194 13.19 2.31 -9.26
CA ASN A 194 13.48 1.84 -10.62
C ASN A 194 12.21 1.47 -11.42
N ALA A 195 11.21 2.34 -11.34
CA ALA A 195 9.99 2.19 -12.11
C ALA A 195 10.25 2.42 -13.60
N ASN A 196 9.70 1.56 -14.45
CA ASN A 196 9.73 1.70 -15.89
C ASN A 196 8.31 1.54 -16.45
N ALA A 197 8.04 2.20 -17.57
CA ALA A 197 6.78 2.03 -18.28
C ALA A 197 6.99 2.02 -19.80
N VAL A 198 6.34 1.07 -20.46
CA VAL A 198 6.28 0.96 -21.92
C VAL A 198 4.83 1.03 -22.33
N ILE A 199 4.46 2.13 -22.98
CA ILE A 199 3.08 2.39 -23.41
C ILE A 199 3.04 2.14 -24.92
N LYS A 200 2.05 1.37 -25.36
CA LYS A 200 1.83 1.10 -26.79
C LYS A 200 1.66 2.40 -27.57
N ASP A 201 2.30 2.48 -28.73
CA ASP A 201 2.32 3.64 -29.63
C ASP A 201 2.92 4.93 -29.03
N PHE A 202 3.60 4.82 -27.88
CA PHE A 202 4.31 5.95 -27.29
C PHE A 202 5.68 6.15 -27.98
N PRO A 203 6.10 7.40 -28.28
CA PRO A 203 7.17 7.65 -29.26
C PRO A 203 8.55 7.08 -28.89
N GLN A 204 8.85 7.00 -27.61
CA GLN A 204 10.15 6.59 -27.06
C GLN A 204 9.95 5.93 -25.70
N THR A 205 10.93 5.15 -25.23
CA THR A 205 10.88 4.59 -23.88
C THR A 205 10.91 5.70 -22.82
N LEU A 206 10.04 5.59 -21.82
CA LEU A 206 10.10 6.47 -20.66
C LEU A 206 11.38 6.19 -19.87
N PRO A 207 12.04 7.21 -19.32
CA PRO A 207 13.21 7.01 -18.47
C PRO A 207 12.81 6.21 -17.22
N THR A 208 13.74 5.37 -16.74
CA THR A 208 13.62 4.76 -15.42
C THR A 208 13.50 5.85 -14.36
N ALA A 209 12.54 5.73 -13.46
CA ALA A 209 12.32 6.71 -12.41
C ALA A 209 12.18 6.03 -11.04
N SER A 210 12.82 6.59 -10.03
CA SER A 210 12.47 6.34 -8.63
C SER A 210 11.58 7.49 -8.15
N THR A 211 10.47 7.15 -7.50
CA THR A 211 9.48 8.13 -7.05
C THR A 211 9.13 7.91 -5.60
N SER A 212 8.80 8.97 -4.88
CA SER A 212 8.27 8.86 -3.53
C SER A 212 7.27 9.98 -3.26
N ALA A 213 6.35 9.74 -2.34
CA ALA A 213 5.45 10.77 -1.84
C ALA A 213 5.11 10.53 -0.38
N SER A 214 5.00 11.59 0.41
CA SER A 214 4.50 11.55 1.78
C SER A 214 3.53 12.69 2.04
N VAL A 215 2.41 12.36 2.67
CA VAL A 215 1.26 13.25 2.86
C VAL A 215 0.62 13.03 4.22
N THR A 216 0.16 14.11 4.84
CA THR A 216 -0.79 14.07 5.95
C THR A 216 -2.13 14.59 5.47
N LEU A 217 -3.20 13.82 5.70
CA LEU A 217 -4.59 14.20 5.42
C LEU A 217 -5.32 14.49 6.73
N THR A 218 -5.75 15.73 6.90
CA THR A 218 -6.40 16.20 8.13
C THR A 218 -7.79 15.62 8.30
N GLY A 219 -8.07 15.03 9.46
CA GLY A 219 -9.37 14.45 9.79
C GLY A 219 -9.73 13.19 8.99
N LYS A 220 -8.77 12.59 8.29
CA LYS A 220 -8.98 11.48 7.35
C LYS A 220 -8.43 10.13 7.83
N ALA A 221 -8.20 9.96 9.14
CA ALA A 221 -7.84 8.67 9.73
C ALA A 221 -8.81 7.54 9.34
N GLY A 222 -10.11 7.88 9.19
CA GLY A 222 -11.16 6.94 8.82
C GLY A 222 -11.01 6.30 7.43
N LEU A 223 -10.13 6.83 6.56
CA LEU A 223 -9.82 6.18 5.28
C LEU A 223 -9.07 4.86 5.48
N LEU A 224 -8.25 4.75 6.52
CA LEU A 224 -7.47 3.54 6.79
C LEU A 224 -8.30 2.44 7.48
N ASP A 225 -9.23 2.82 8.37
CA ASP A 225 -10.09 1.87 9.08
C ASP A 225 -11.42 1.57 8.36
N GLY A 226 -11.70 2.27 7.24
CA GLY A 226 -12.89 2.11 6.41
C GLY A 226 -14.15 2.81 6.94
N SER A 227 -14.05 3.64 7.98
CA SER A 227 -15.18 4.43 8.51
C SER A 227 -15.47 5.69 7.68
N ASP A 228 -14.49 6.22 6.94
CA ASP A 228 -14.68 7.35 6.03
C ASP A 228 -15.33 6.89 4.72
N ARG A 229 -16.47 7.51 4.38
CA ARG A 229 -17.25 7.21 3.16
C ARG A 229 -17.15 8.31 2.10
N GLU A 230 -16.63 9.46 2.46
CA GLU A 230 -16.54 10.65 1.60
C GLU A 230 -15.25 10.65 0.77
N GLY A 231 -14.28 9.82 1.15
CA GLY A 231 -13.02 9.71 0.46
C GLY A 231 -12.20 10.99 0.63
N LEU A 232 -11.61 11.46 -0.47
CA LEU A 232 -10.79 12.67 -0.49
C LEU A 232 -11.58 13.95 -0.81
N ARG A 233 -12.89 13.87 -1.12
CA ARG A 233 -13.72 15.06 -1.35
C ARG A 233 -13.84 15.86 -0.06
N GLY A 234 -13.64 17.18 -0.14
CA GLY A 234 -13.59 18.05 1.04
C GLY A 234 -12.35 17.86 1.92
N ALA A 235 -11.40 17.00 1.55
CA ALA A 235 -10.20 16.74 2.36
C ALA A 235 -9.21 17.90 2.25
N ALA A 236 -8.50 18.17 3.35
CA ALA A 236 -7.34 19.04 3.36
C ALA A 236 -6.11 18.26 3.83
N GLY A 237 -4.92 18.72 3.45
CA GLY A 237 -3.70 18.04 3.84
C GLY A 237 -2.43 18.82 3.52
N VAL A 238 -1.31 18.22 3.88
CA VAL A 238 0.03 18.72 3.57
C VAL A 238 0.78 17.63 2.83
N LEU A 239 1.21 17.95 1.61
CA LEU A 239 2.19 17.15 0.89
C LEU A 239 3.57 17.52 1.46
N HIS A 240 4.14 16.65 2.29
CA HIS A 240 5.47 16.89 2.87
C HIS A 240 6.54 16.85 1.80
N GLN A 241 6.45 15.84 0.92
CA GLN A 241 7.35 15.69 -0.20
C GLN A 241 6.72 14.77 -1.26
N ALA A 242 6.86 15.13 -2.54
CA ALA A 242 6.75 14.21 -3.66
C ALA A 242 8.00 14.36 -4.53
N VAL A 243 8.69 13.25 -4.81
CA VAL A 243 9.96 13.22 -5.53
C VAL A 243 9.82 12.39 -6.79
N ILE A 244 10.42 12.88 -7.87
CA ILE A 244 10.74 12.08 -9.06
C ILE A 244 12.24 12.23 -9.31
N ASP A 245 12.94 11.10 -9.34
CA ASP A 245 14.37 11.00 -9.63
C ASP A 245 14.55 10.09 -10.85
N ILE A 246 15.15 10.62 -11.92
CA ILE A 246 15.46 9.87 -13.16
C ILE A 246 16.97 9.65 -13.34
N GLY A 247 17.72 9.64 -12.24
CA GLY A 247 19.17 9.43 -12.20
C GLY A 247 19.99 10.69 -12.52
N ASP A 248 21.31 10.60 -12.33
CA ASP A 248 22.30 11.66 -12.62
C ASP A 248 22.00 13.01 -11.92
N GLY A 249 21.32 12.98 -10.77
CA GLY A 249 20.94 14.18 -10.02
C GLY A 249 19.75 14.96 -10.61
N ARG A 250 19.08 14.40 -11.64
CA ARG A 250 17.81 14.93 -12.17
C ARG A 250 16.69 14.57 -11.21
N VAL A 251 16.52 15.44 -10.21
CA VAL A 251 15.52 15.29 -9.16
C VAL A 251 14.55 16.46 -9.22
N MET A 252 13.26 16.16 -9.14
CA MET A 252 12.19 17.11 -8.97
C MET A 252 11.46 16.82 -7.66
N THR A 253 11.27 17.85 -6.83
CA THR A 253 10.61 17.75 -5.54
C THR A 253 9.45 18.74 -5.47
N LEU A 254 8.28 18.28 -5.04
CA LEU A 254 7.09 19.08 -4.80
C LEU A 254 6.67 18.97 -3.33
N SER A 255 6.29 20.08 -2.70
CA SER A 255 5.74 20.07 -1.33
C SER A 255 4.78 21.22 -1.12
N GLY A 256 3.86 21.11 -0.16
CA GLY A 256 2.98 22.20 0.22
C GLY A 256 1.58 21.78 0.65
N PRO A 257 0.82 22.70 1.27
CA PRO A 257 -0.55 22.46 1.68
C PRO A 257 -1.51 22.42 0.48
N PHE A 258 -2.54 21.58 0.61
CA PHE A 258 -3.60 21.47 -0.38
C PHE A 258 -4.96 21.15 0.26
N ASN A 259 -6.00 21.32 -0.53
CA ASN A 259 -7.34 20.83 -0.23
C ASN A 259 -8.06 20.42 -1.53
N PHE A 260 -9.06 19.57 -1.38
CA PHE A 260 -10.07 19.29 -2.39
C PHE A 260 -11.38 19.92 -1.96
N ASP A 261 -12.07 20.58 -2.89
CA ASP A 261 -13.45 21.01 -2.64
C ASP A 261 -14.44 19.82 -2.69
N SER A 262 -15.72 20.08 -2.45
CA SER A 262 -16.78 19.05 -2.50
C SER A 262 -16.94 18.44 -3.90
N ASP A 263 -16.62 19.21 -4.94
CA ASP A 263 -16.68 18.78 -6.33
C ASP A 263 -15.46 17.93 -6.73
N GLY A 264 -14.41 17.91 -5.89
CA GLY A 264 -13.18 17.15 -6.08
C GLY A 264 -12.04 17.95 -6.73
N PHE A 265 -12.16 19.27 -6.86
CA PHE A 265 -11.09 20.08 -7.43
C PHE A 265 -10.00 20.43 -6.42
N LEU A 266 -8.75 20.24 -6.83
CA LEU A 266 -7.56 20.57 -6.04
C LEU A 266 -7.33 22.08 -5.97
N SER A 267 -7.12 22.60 -4.76
CA SER A 267 -6.55 23.94 -4.54
C SER A 267 -5.39 23.85 -3.56
N GLY A 268 -4.35 24.67 -3.75
CA GLY A 268 -3.15 24.58 -2.92
C GLY A 268 -2.02 25.50 -3.37
N GLN A 269 -1.02 25.62 -2.49
CA GLN A 269 0.23 26.32 -2.78
C GLN A 269 1.35 25.31 -2.63
N PHE A 270 2.13 25.13 -3.68
CA PHE A 270 3.20 24.15 -3.70
C PHE A 270 4.52 24.80 -4.04
N LYS A 271 5.57 24.37 -3.37
CA LYS A 271 6.94 24.68 -3.74
C LYS A 271 7.46 23.56 -4.64
N LEU A 272 7.86 23.91 -5.85
CA LEU A 272 8.52 23.03 -6.80
C LEU A 272 10.01 23.34 -6.82
N GLU A 273 10.84 22.33 -6.56
CA GLU A 273 12.28 22.39 -6.68
C GLU A 273 12.73 21.45 -7.80
N ILE A 274 13.56 21.95 -8.71
CA ILE A 274 14.09 21.17 -9.83
C ILE A 274 15.62 21.29 -9.81
N ASN A 275 16.31 20.16 -9.74
CA ASN A 275 17.75 20.05 -9.93
C ASN A 275 18.05 19.56 -11.35
N GLN A 276 19.09 20.08 -11.99
CA GLN A 276 19.50 19.73 -13.36
C GLN A 276 18.45 20.12 -14.43
N ILE A 277 18.03 21.39 -14.45
CA ILE A 277 16.98 21.90 -15.38
C ILE A 277 17.32 21.60 -16.86
N GLY A 278 18.56 21.83 -17.28
CA GLY A 278 19.02 21.51 -18.64
C GLY A 278 18.83 20.02 -18.98
N PRO A 279 19.50 19.11 -18.24
CA PRO A 279 19.35 17.67 -18.44
C PRO A 279 17.91 17.15 -18.38
N TRP A 280 17.06 17.69 -17.50
CA TRP A 280 15.62 17.38 -17.50
C TRP A 280 14.95 17.73 -18.84
N GLY A 281 15.25 18.91 -19.37
CA GLY A 281 14.73 19.35 -20.67
C GLY A 281 15.19 18.49 -21.83
N ASP A 282 16.43 18.01 -21.78
CA ASP A 282 16.98 17.09 -22.79
C ASP A 282 16.29 15.72 -22.74
N SER A 283 16.16 15.11 -21.54
CA SER A 283 15.45 13.84 -21.36
C SER A 283 13.99 13.93 -21.84
N LEU A 284 13.27 15.00 -21.48
CA LEU A 284 11.89 15.20 -21.94
C LEU A 284 11.81 15.42 -23.46
N THR A 285 12.80 16.08 -24.06
CA THR A 285 12.83 16.31 -25.51
C THR A 285 13.05 15.00 -26.28
N GLU A 286 13.87 14.10 -25.72
CA GLU A 286 14.07 12.76 -26.26
C GLU A 286 12.78 11.94 -26.14
N THR A 287 12.16 11.90 -24.97
CA THR A 287 10.93 11.15 -24.72
C THR A 287 9.71 11.67 -25.49
N LEU A 288 9.57 13.00 -25.62
CA LEU A 288 8.44 13.67 -26.26
C LEU A 288 8.90 14.62 -27.38
N PRO A 289 9.37 14.10 -28.54
CA PRO A 289 9.91 14.93 -29.62
C PRO A 289 8.91 15.96 -30.17
N ALA A 290 7.62 15.62 -30.17
CA ALA A 290 6.53 16.52 -30.60
C ALA A 290 6.42 17.77 -29.72
N ALA A 291 6.82 17.71 -28.44
CA ALA A 291 6.77 18.82 -27.50
C ALA A 291 8.10 19.61 -27.40
N LYS A 292 9.10 19.29 -28.23
CA LYS A 292 10.47 19.85 -28.16
C LYS A 292 10.53 21.38 -28.04
N SER A 293 9.73 22.11 -28.83
CA SER A 293 9.72 23.58 -28.78
C SER A 293 9.17 24.12 -27.46
N ILE A 294 8.15 23.46 -26.91
CA ILE A 294 7.51 23.81 -25.65
C ILE A 294 8.48 23.54 -24.50
N ILE A 295 9.09 22.35 -24.49
CA ILE A 295 10.08 21.94 -23.49
C ILE A 295 11.26 22.91 -23.48
N LYS A 296 11.86 23.22 -24.64
CA LYS A 296 12.98 24.17 -24.73
C LYS A 296 12.61 25.57 -24.21
N THR A 297 11.39 26.03 -24.49
CA THR A 297 10.91 27.33 -23.99
C THR A 297 10.77 27.30 -22.47
N ALA A 298 10.16 26.24 -21.91
CA ALA A 298 10.02 26.06 -20.47
C ALA A 298 11.37 25.96 -19.75
N THR A 299 12.30 25.16 -20.27
CA THR A 299 13.68 25.03 -19.75
C THR A 299 14.39 26.38 -19.72
N LYS A 300 14.30 27.18 -20.79
CA LYS A 300 14.89 28.53 -20.83
C LYS A 300 14.26 29.47 -19.81
N MET A 301 12.93 29.45 -19.67
CA MET A 301 12.22 30.26 -18.70
C MET A 301 12.63 29.90 -17.27
N LEU A 302 12.70 28.61 -16.94
CA LEU A 302 13.14 28.14 -15.62
C LEU A 302 14.59 28.52 -15.32
N LYS A 303 15.50 28.40 -16.31
CA LYS A 303 16.88 28.88 -16.16
C LYS A 303 16.95 30.40 -15.95
N ALA A 304 16.10 31.18 -16.61
CA ALA A 304 16.04 32.62 -16.39
C ALA A 304 15.58 32.96 -14.97
N LEU A 305 14.56 32.28 -14.45
CA LEU A 305 14.11 32.40 -13.05
C LEU A 305 15.19 31.97 -12.05
N ALA A 306 16.03 31.01 -12.42
CA ALA A 306 17.18 30.54 -11.65
C ALA A 306 18.43 31.43 -11.77
N SER A 307 18.35 32.62 -12.38
CA SER A 307 19.52 33.47 -12.66
C SER A 307 20.64 32.75 -13.42
N GLY A 308 20.27 31.84 -14.33
CA GLY A 308 21.19 31.03 -15.12
C GLY A 308 21.66 29.73 -14.45
N ALA A 309 21.32 29.49 -13.19
CA ALA A 309 21.65 28.24 -12.50
C ALA A 309 20.85 27.05 -13.05
N ASP A 310 21.40 25.85 -12.89
CA ASP A 310 20.73 24.58 -13.24
C ASP A 310 19.87 24.01 -12.10
N LYS A 311 19.57 24.84 -11.09
CA LYS A 311 18.64 24.53 -10.01
C LYS A 311 17.67 25.70 -9.83
N VAL A 312 16.38 25.41 -9.70
CA VAL A 312 15.35 26.42 -9.46
C VAL A 312 14.41 25.98 -8.34
N SER A 313 13.89 26.97 -7.61
CA SER A 313 12.76 26.80 -6.72
C SER A 313 11.69 27.81 -7.10
N VAL A 314 10.47 27.33 -7.35
CA VAL A 314 9.35 28.14 -7.81
C VAL A 314 8.07 27.79 -7.06
N ASP A 315 7.21 28.79 -6.88
CA ASP A 315 5.89 28.58 -6.31
C ASP A 315 4.89 28.22 -7.39
N LEU A 316 4.11 27.18 -7.15
CA LEU A 316 2.98 26.74 -7.93
C LEU A 316 1.70 26.99 -7.15
N THR A 317 0.67 27.46 -7.83
CA THR A 317 -0.66 27.61 -7.26
C THR A 317 -1.65 26.78 -8.04
N ALA A 318 -2.41 25.95 -7.33
CA ALA A 318 -3.60 25.30 -7.82
C ALA A 318 -4.83 26.07 -7.31
N ASP A 319 -5.70 26.51 -8.22
CA ASP A 319 -6.98 27.14 -7.90
C ASP A 319 -8.10 26.40 -8.63
N ARG A 320 -8.82 25.54 -7.88
CA ARG A 320 -9.85 24.63 -8.39
C ARG A 320 -9.38 23.88 -9.65
N GLY A 321 -8.23 23.22 -9.54
CA GLY A 321 -7.59 22.45 -10.60
C GLY A 321 -6.79 23.28 -11.60
N ARG A 322 -6.93 24.62 -11.66
CA ARG A 322 -6.12 25.47 -12.55
C ARG A 322 -4.73 25.67 -11.96
N LEU A 323 -3.71 25.23 -12.68
CA LEU A 323 -2.31 25.37 -12.27
C LEU A 323 -1.70 26.66 -12.82
N SER A 324 -0.96 27.37 -11.97
CA SER A 324 -0.17 28.53 -12.37
C SER A 324 1.20 28.55 -11.69
N LEU A 325 2.20 29.08 -12.39
CA LEU A 325 3.54 29.36 -11.86
C LEU A 325 3.56 30.80 -11.35
N SER A 326 4.03 30.97 -10.11
CA SER A 326 4.09 32.23 -9.35
C SER A 326 2.75 32.98 -9.28
N GLY A 327 1.63 32.28 -9.47
CA GLY A 327 0.27 32.82 -9.40
C GLY A 327 -0.28 33.48 -10.68
N PHE A 328 0.50 33.60 -11.76
CA PHE A 328 0.07 34.33 -12.96
C PHE A 328 0.37 33.66 -14.30
N ILE A 329 1.34 32.73 -14.38
CA ILE A 329 1.65 32.03 -15.63
C ILE A 329 0.84 30.73 -15.70
N PRO A 330 -0.16 30.60 -16.57
CA PRO A 330 -0.99 29.39 -16.63
C PRO A 330 -0.17 28.19 -17.12
N LEU A 331 -0.25 27.08 -16.39
CA LEU A 331 0.43 25.82 -16.74
C LEU A 331 -0.52 24.75 -17.28
N GLY A 332 -1.78 24.75 -16.84
CA GLY A 332 -2.74 23.74 -17.26
C GLY A 332 -3.89 23.57 -16.27
N LYS A 333 -4.61 22.44 -16.41
CA LYS A 333 -5.73 22.07 -15.55
C LYS A 333 -5.59 20.61 -15.10
N ILE A 334 -5.80 20.36 -13.82
CA ILE A 334 -5.95 19.02 -13.23
C ILE A 334 -7.46 18.72 -13.16
N PRO A 335 -7.91 17.55 -13.67
CA PRO A 335 -9.30 17.15 -13.53
C PRO A 335 -9.65 16.85 -12.05
N PRO A 336 -10.95 16.90 -11.68
CA PRO A 336 -11.37 16.53 -10.32
C PRO A 336 -11.19 15.03 -10.07
N ILE A 337 -11.09 14.67 -8.78
CA ILE A 337 -10.98 13.28 -8.29
C ILE A 337 -12.30 12.49 -8.33
#